data_AF-A0AAD5K7F4-F1
#
_entry.id   AF-A0AAD5K7F4-F1
#
_cell.length_a   1.000
_cell.length_b   1.000
_cell.length_c   1.000
_cell.angle_alpha   90.00
_cell.angle_beta   90.00
_cell.angle_gamma   90.00
#
_symmetry.space_group_name_H-M   'P 1'
#
loop_
_entity.id
_entity.type
_entity.pdbx_description
1 polymer ?
#
loop_
_entity_poly.entity_id
_entity_poly.type
_entity_poly.pdbx_seq_one_letter_code
_entity_poly.pdbx_strand_id
1 'polypeptide(L)'
;MDSCWRTYFTSDEMKEIRNYQKPQLKPLPVELTEYLDKFRDKHDIEKLIDVHMHNRFHPSQVDLHWAEKTIGDILDLYFYHYEIDGKTEADLVHRLWGFIEKCYDESKFYVISGEKVCVSSSNRINECRSVPGVTPLSRKKTGTKVDILIKHVDDDFGIGEAGLNGGTVSTKYVTEAGLKLPKSLKDVIWNLLKKPTKDIQSFCIPGFIIHGTELTVKLMDVPSGNICRLHTLGPMPFPRTPETFYKDFIPLVTLVWQCKTLLKETLGALNTDNSVFIPTIDDPVPTSIIPSCIPSPKKRKVSDTSTD
;
A
#
# COMPACT_ATOMS: atom_id res chain seq x y z
N MET A 1 5.58 -13.26 -13.64
CA MET A 1 5.66 -12.27 -14.74
C MET A 1 5.09 -12.94 -15.97
N ASP A 2 4.32 -12.18 -16.75
CA ASP A 2 3.75 -12.64 -18.02
C ASP A 2 4.87 -13.09 -18.98
N SER A 3 4.64 -14.10 -19.81
CA SER A 3 5.65 -14.61 -20.74
C SER A 3 5.92 -13.64 -21.90
N CYS A 4 5.01 -12.68 -22.15
CA CYS A 4 5.12 -11.71 -23.23
C CYS A 4 6.38 -10.82 -23.15
N TRP A 5 6.93 -10.56 -21.96
CA TRP A 5 8.14 -9.71 -21.83
C TRP A 5 9.39 -10.33 -22.45
N ARG A 6 9.44 -11.66 -22.58
CA ARG A 6 10.58 -12.39 -23.14
C ARG A 6 10.80 -12.12 -24.62
N THR A 7 9.80 -11.57 -25.32
CA THR A 7 9.92 -11.20 -26.73
C THR A 7 10.50 -9.80 -26.93
N TYR A 8 10.55 -8.98 -25.87
CA TYR A 8 10.98 -7.59 -25.94
C TYR A 8 12.29 -7.31 -25.20
N PHE A 9 12.61 -8.10 -24.17
CA PHE A 9 13.79 -7.91 -23.35
C PHE A 9 14.59 -9.20 -23.19
N THR A 10 15.91 -9.07 -23.27
CA THR A 10 16.86 -10.11 -22.92
C THR A 10 16.84 -10.38 -21.41
N SER A 11 17.44 -11.50 -21.00
CA SER A 11 17.51 -11.84 -19.57
C SER A 11 18.33 -10.84 -18.76
N ASP A 12 19.33 -10.21 -19.37
CA ASP A 12 20.18 -9.24 -18.69
C ASP A 12 19.51 -7.87 -18.59
N GLU A 13 18.82 -7.41 -19.65
CA GLU A 13 17.95 -6.22 -19.57
C GLU A 13 16.85 -6.40 -18.51
N MET A 14 16.27 -7.59 -18.38
CA MET A 14 15.30 -7.86 -17.32
C MET A 14 15.91 -7.82 -15.91
N LYS A 15 17.17 -8.21 -15.74
CA LYS A 15 17.88 -8.05 -14.46
C LYS A 15 18.19 -6.59 -14.18
N GLU A 16 18.60 -5.84 -15.20
CA GLU A 16 18.83 -4.41 -15.11
C GLU A 16 17.56 -3.68 -14.70
N ILE A 17 16.43 -3.88 -15.41
CA ILE A 17 15.13 -3.28 -15.11
C ILE A 17 14.69 -3.58 -13.67
N ARG A 18 15.01 -4.76 -13.12
CA ARG A 18 14.65 -5.12 -11.74
C ARG A 18 15.52 -4.46 -10.68
N ASN A 19 16.78 -4.20 -10.98
CA ASN A 19 17.78 -3.83 -9.96
C ASN A 19 18.25 -2.37 -10.09
N TYR A 20 18.05 -1.73 -11.24
CA TYR A 20 18.43 -0.34 -11.48
C TYR A 20 17.75 0.59 -10.46
N GLN A 21 18.55 1.31 -9.67
CA GLN A 21 18.08 2.20 -8.60
C GLN A 21 16.95 1.60 -7.74
N LYS A 22 17.13 0.34 -7.32
CA LYS A 22 16.10 -0.34 -6.54
C LYS A 22 15.88 0.36 -5.18
N PRO A 23 14.62 0.61 -4.77
CA PRO A 23 14.31 1.18 -3.46
C PRO A 23 14.88 0.27 -2.36
N GLN A 24 15.50 0.90 -1.37
CA GLN A 24 16.13 0.20 -0.26
C GLN A 24 15.11 -0.01 0.85
N LEU A 25 14.81 -1.27 1.15
CA LEU A 25 14.03 -1.62 2.33
C LEU A 25 14.97 -1.59 3.53
N LYS A 26 14.84 -0.56 4.36
CA LYS A 26 15.68 -0.42 5.55
C LYS A 26 15.49 -1.59 6.51
N PRO A 27 16.56 -2.08 7.16
CA PRO A 27 16.42 -3.06 8.23
C PRO A 27 15.66 -2.45 9.41
N LEU A 28 15.03 -3.30 10.22
CA LEU A 28 14.42 -2.86 11.47
C LEU A 28 15.49 -2.24 12.40
N PRO A 29 15.10 -1.29 13.27
CA PRO A 29 15.96 -0.82 14.34
C PRO A 29 16.39 -1.98 15.23
N VAL A 30 17.64 -1.95 15.70
CA VAL A 30 18.25 -3.04 16.48
C VAL A 30 17.38 -3.41 17.69
N GLU A 31 16.90 -2.41 18.44
CA GLU A 31 16.04 -2.62 19.61
C GLU A 31 14.75 -3.37 19.26
N LEU A 32 14.14 -3.05 18.11
CA LEU A 32 12.92 -3.72 17.65
C LEU A 32 13.23 -5.16 17.22
N THR A 33 14.34 -5.39 16.52
CA THR A 33 14.78 -6.74 16.15
C THR A 33 15.05 -7.59 17.39
N GLU A 34 15.79 -7.06 18.37
CA GLU A 34 16.09 -7.75 19.62
C GLU A 34 14.82 -8.08 20.42
N TYR A 35 13.84 -7.18 20.44
CA TYR A 35 12.55 -7.44 21.06
C TYR A 35 11.80 -8.59 20.37
N LEU A 36 11.69 -8.53 19.04
CA LEU A 36 11.02 -9.55 18.23
C LEU A 36 11.70 -10.92 18.34
N ASP A 37 13.03 -10.95 18.45
CA ASP A 37 13.83 -12.18 18.59
C ASP A 37 13.58 -12.93 19.90
N LYS A 38 13.04 -12.28 20.95
CA LYS A 38 12.66 -12.97 22.20
C LYS A 38 11.62 -14.08 21.99
N PHE A 39 10.83 -13.98 20.91
CA PHE A 39 9.78 -14.91 20.54
C PHE A 39 10.27 -16.08 19.66
N ARG A 40 11.54 -16.09 19.21
CA ARG A 40 12.07 -17.05 18.22
C ARG A 40 11.79 -18.52 18.52
N ASP A 41 12.08 -18.93 19.74
CA ASP A 41 11.99 -20.33 20.18
C ASP A 41 10.72 -20.60 21.01
N LYS A 42 9.70 -19.75 20.84
CA LYS A 42 8.44 -19.83 21.59
C LYS A 42 7.36 -20.35 20.64
N HIS A 43 6.90 -21.57 20.90
CA HIS A 43 5.93 -22.28 20.07
C HIS A 43 4.62 -22.60 20.81
N ASP A 44 4.50 -22.11 22.04
CA ASP A 44 3.36 -22.37 22.93
C ASP A 44 2.77 -21.04 23.39
N ILE A 45 1.44 -20.98 23.50
CA ILE A 45 0.71 -19.75 23.81
C ILE A 45 1.10 -19.18 25.18
N GLU A 46 1.27 -20.01 26.21
CA GLU A 46 1.63 -19.56 27.56
C GLU A 46 3.02 -18.94 27.56
N LYS A 47 3.97 -19.56 26.85
CA LYS A 47 5.32 -19.00 26.70
C LYS A 47 5.34 -17.69 25.91
N LEU A 48 4.49 -17.55 24.89
CA LEU A 48 4.37 -16.30 24.14
C LEU A 48 3.78 -15.18 25.02
N ILE A 49 2.73 -15.50 25.79
CA ILE A 49 2.11 -14.59 26.76
C ILE A 49 3.12 -14.18 27.83
N ASP A 50 3.87 -15.12 28.39
CA ASP A 50 4.89 -14.83 29.41
C ASP A 50 5.93 -13.82 28.91
N VAL A 51 6.48 -14.04 27.70
CA VAL A 51 7.40 -13.08 27.08
C VAL A 51 6.72 -11.73 26.87
N HIS A 52 5.50 -11.70 26.35
CA HIS A 52 4.76 -10.46 26.13
C HIS A 52 4.50 -9.69 27.44
N MET A 53 4.10 -10.36 28.52
CA MET A 53 3.82 -9.72 29.81
C MET A 53 5.06 -9.10 30.47
N HIS A 54 6.23 -9.70 30.27
CA HIS A 54 7.50 -9.20 30.79
C HIS A 54 8.11 -8.05 29.97
N ASN A 55 7.54 -7.72 28.81
CA ASN A 55 8.04 -6.66 27.93
C ASN A 55 6.94 -5.62 27.70
N ARG A 56 7.00 -4.52 28.45
CA ARG A 56 6.12 -3.35 28.29
C ARG A 56 6.91 -2.15 27.85
N PHE A 57 6.41 -1.43 26.85
CA PHE A 57 7.07 -0.25 26.31
C PHE A 57 6.21 0.98 26.49
N HIS A 58 6.86 2.09 26.86
CA HIS A 58 6.18 3.37 26.99
C HIS A 58 5.75 3.88 25.60
N PRO A 59 4.62 4.60 25.44
CA PRO A 59 4.19 5.14 24.15
C PRO A 59 5.22 6.03 23.42
N SER A 60 6.21 6.57 24.13
CA SER A 60 7.33 7.31 23.52
C SER A 60 8.31 6.41 22.75
N GLN A 61 8.36 5.11 23.06
CA GLN A 61 9.10 4.10 22.30
C GLN A 61 8.22 3.55 21.19
N VAL A 62 7.89 4.42 20.24
CA VAL A 62 6.82 4.27 19.24
C VAL A 62 6.79 2.90 18.57
N ASP A 63 7.92 2.49 17.98
CA ASP A 63 8.00 1.25 17.20
C ASP A 63 7.90 0.00 18.08
N LEU A 64 8.50 0.02 19.27
CA LEU A 64 8.41 -1.06 20.25
C LEU A 64 7.01 -1.18 20.84
N HIS A 65 6.38 -0.05 21.16
CA HIS A 65 5.02 0.01 21.69
C HIS A 65 3.99 -0.48 20.66
N TRP A 66 4.14 -0.10 19.39
CA TRP A 66 3.31 -0.61 18.30
C TRP A 66 3.46 -2.12 18.13
N ALA A 67 4.69 -2.63 18.09
CA ALA A 67 4.95 -4.06 17.96
C ALA A 67 4.39 -4.84 19.16
N GLU A 68 4.58 -4.33 20.38
CA GLU A 68 4.04 -4.93 21.60
C GLU A 68 2.52 -5.03 21.59
N LYS A 69 1.81 -3.94 21.25
CA LYS A 69 0.35 -3.96 21.10
C LYS A 69 -0.10 -4.94 20.02
N THR A 70 0.59 -4.95 18.88
CA THR A 70 0.26 -5.87 17.77
C THR A 70 0.40 -7.33 18.20
N ILE A 71 1.46 -7.65 18.95
CA ILE A 71 1.67 -9.00 19.49
C ILE A 71 0.54 -9.34 20.45
N GLY A 72 0.18 -8.43 21.37
CA GLY A 72 -0.94 -8.62 22.29
C GLY A 72 -2.25 -8.93 21.56
N ASP A 73 -2.58 -8.14 20.53
CA ASP A 73 -3.77 -8.36 19.70
C ASP A 73 -3.78 -9.78 19.07
N ILE A 74 -2.62 -10.27 18.63
CA ILE A 74 -2.50 -11.61 18.03
C ILE A 74 -2.63 -12.72 19.09
N LEU A 75 -2.03 -12.53 20.26
CA LEU A 75 -2.14 -13.49 21.35
C LEU A 75 -3.59 -13.62 21.83
N ASP A 76 -4.33 -12.51 21.88
CA ASP A 76 -5.77 -12.53 22.14
C ASP A 76 -6.52 -13.35 21.08
N LEU A 77 -6.18 -13.21 19.79
CA LEU A 77 -6.79 -14.03 18.73
C LEU A 77 -6.55 -15.53 18.95
N TYR A 78 -5.37 -15.93 19.42
CA TYR A 78 -5.09 -17.33 19.76
C TYR A 78 -5.84 -17.79 20.99
N PHE A 79 -5.78 -17.00 22.06
CA PHE A 79 -6.34 -17.34 23.37
C PHE A 79 -7.86 -17.49 23.30
N TYR A 80 -8.53 -16.62 22.53
CA TYR A 80 -9.97 -16.67 22.32
C TYR A 80 -10.39 -17.53 21.13
N HIS A 81 -9.47 -18.26 20.50
CA HIS A 81 -9.73 -19.14 19.36
C HIS A 81 -10.52 -18.44 18.24
N TYR A 82 -10.05 -17.27 17.80
CA TYR A 82 -10.76 -16.48 16.80
C TYR A 82 -10.88 -17.23 15.46
N GLU A 83 -12.11 -17.63 15.13
CA GLU A 83 -12.43 -18.28 13.85
C GLU A 83 -12.49 -17.27 12.71
N ILE A 84 -11.80 -17.57 11.61
CA ILE A 84 -11.71 -16.72 10.41
C ILE A 84 -12.86 -17.02 9.44
N ASP A 85 -13.39 -18.24 9.49
CA ASP A 85 -14.47 -18.68 8.62
C ASP A 85 -15.76 -17.92 8.94
N GLY A 86 -16.45 -17.47 7.88
CA GLY A 86 -17.69 -16.68 8.00
C GLY A 86 -17.51 -15.22 8.41
N LYS A 87 -16.26 -14.71 8.52
CA LYS A 87 -15.98 -13.29 8.79
C LYS A 87 -16.06 -12.45 7.51
N THR A 88 -16.39 -11.17 7.68
CA THR A 88 -16.45 -10.20 6.57
C THR A 88 -15.07 -9.63 6.24
N GLU A 89 -14.91 -8.99 5.08
CA GLU A 89 -13.64 -8.34 4.68
C GLU A 89 -13.23 -7.28 5.71
N ALA A 90 -14.21 -6.50 6.19
CA ALA A 90 -14.01 -5.51 7.23
C ALA A 90 -13.54 -6.13 8.55
N ASP A 91 -14.11 -7.27 8.96
CA ASP A 91 -13.68 -7.97 10.18
C ASP A 91 -12.20 -8.37 10.09
N LEU A 92 -11.77 -8.90 8.95
CA LEU A 92 -10.37 -9.30 8.74
C LEU A 92 -9.45 -8.08 8.76
N VAL A 93 -9.82 -7.01 8.04
CA VAL A 93 -9.03 -5.77 8.00
C VAL A 93 -8.85 -5.19 9.39
N HIS A 94 -9.90 -5.15 10.22
CA HIS A 94 -9.82 -4.55 11.54
C HIS A 94 -9.21 -5.46 12.61
N ARG A 95 -9.53 -6.76 12.62
CA ARG A 95 -9.09 -7.69 13.67
C ARG A 95 -7.73 -8.30 13.41
N LEU A 96 -7.46 -8.76 12.18
CA LEU A 96 -6.19 -9.40 11.83
C LEU A 96 -5.18 -8.37 11.34
N TRP A 97 -5.61 -7.48 10.46
CA TRP A 97 -4.71 -6.56 9.76
C TRP A 97 -4.70 -5.15 10.34
N GLY A 98 -5.37 -4.92 11.47
CA GLY A 98 -5.48 -3.60 12.10
C GLY A 98 -4.13 -3.00 12.50
N PHE A 99 -3.10 -3.82 12.66
CA PHE A 99 -1.74 -3.35 12.93
C PHE A 99 -1.12 -2.55 11.79
N ILE A 100 -1.61 -2.72 10.54
CA ILE A 100 -1.19 -1.90 9.40
C ILE A 100 -1.58 -0.45 9.65
N GLU A 101 -2.82 -0.19 10.06
CA GLU A 101 -3.32 1.13 10.41
C GLU A 101 -2.55 1.71 11.61
N LYS A 102 -2.50 0.96 12.72
CA LYS A 102 -1.83 1.37 13.97
C LYS A 102 -0.34 1.69 13.80
N CYS A 103 0.33 1.12 12.78
CA CYS A 103 1.74 1.40 12.49
C CYS A 103 1.98 2.89 12.20
N TYR A 104 0.97 3.59 11.67
CA TYR A 104 1.06 4.98 11.25
C TYR A 104 0.60 5.99 12.31
N ASP A 105 0.07 5.56 13.46
CA ASP A 105 -0.55 6.45 14.47
C ASP A 105 0.37 7.59 14.96
N GLU A 106 1.68 7.34 15.09
CA GLU A 106 2.65 8.38 15.46
C GLU A 106 3.13 9.22 14.27
N SER A 107 2.96 8.72 13.06
CA SER A 107 3.51 9.35 11.88
C SER A 107 2.70 10.58 11.47
N LYS A 108 3.23 11.36 10.53
CA LYS A 108 2.46 12.43 9.88
C LYS A 108 1.36 11.90 8.95
N PHE A 109 1.34 10.59 8.72
CA PHE A 109 0.32 9.94 7.92
C PHE A 109 -0.84 9.50 8.80
N TYR A 110 -2.04 9.56 8.25
CA TYR A 110 -3.20 8.91 8.84
C TYR A 110 -3.78 7.92 7.85
N VAL A 111 -4.30 6.82 8.38
CA VAL A 111 -4.91 5.75 7.58
C VAL A 111 -6.42 5.86 7.72
N ILE A 112 -7.12 5.78 6.60
CA ILE A 112 -8.57 5.70 6.57
C ILE A 112 -8.96 4.33 6.05
N SER A 113 -9.57 3.54 6.92
CA SER A 113 -10.14 2.23 6.60
C SER A 113 -11.62 2.36 6.19
N GLY A 114 -12.08 1.42 5.35
CA GLY A 114 -13.41 1.38 4.75
C GLY A 114 -13.44 1.91 3.32
N GLU A 115 -14.59 1.77 2.65
CA GLU A 115 -14.73 2.09 1.22
C GLU A 115 -14.56 3.61 0.97
N LYS A 116 -13.36 4.04 0.59
CA LYS A 116 -12.98 5.45 0.39
C LYS A 116 -12.51 5.72 -1.03
N VAL A 117 -12.80 6.92 -1.53
CA VAL A 117 -12.41 7.34 -2.89
C VAL A 117 -10.99 7.88 -2.87
N CYS A 118 -10.11 7.30 -3.70
CA CYS A 118 -8.80 7.86 -3.97
C CYS A 118 -8.93 9.19 -4.73
N VAL A 119 -8.43 10.27 -4.13
CA VAL A 119 -8.49 11.63 -4.66
C VAL A 119 -7.62 11.74 -5.90
N SER A 120 -6.42 11.16 -5.86
CA SER A 120 -5.47 11.16 -6.98
C SER A 120 -6.06 10.54 -8.24
N SER A 121 -6.80 9.43 -8.07
CA SER A 121 -7.52 8.80 -9.18
C SER A 121 -8.69 9.64 -9.69
N SER A 122 -9.42 10.31 -8.79
CA SER A 122 -10.49 11.24 -9.19
C SER A 122 -9.92 12.43 -9.98
N ASN A 123 -8.80 13.00 -9.55
CA ASN A 123 -8.13 14.11 -10.23
C ASN A 123 -7.73 13.71 -11.65
N ARG A 124 -7.07 12.55 -11.82
CA ARG A 124 -6.71 12.02 -13.13
C ARG A 124 -7.92 11.86 -14.05
N ILE A 125 -8.99 11.20 -13.57
CA ILE A 125 -10.16 10.91 -14.41
C ILE A 125 -10.87 12.18 -14.89
N ASN A 126 -10.80 13.26 -14.10
CA ASN A 126 -11.48 14.51 -14.37
C ASN A 126 -10.55 15.60 -14.93
N GLU A 127 -9.28 15.30 -15.23
CA GLU A 127 -8.31 16.29 -15.71
C GLU A 127 -8.75 16.96 -17.03
N CYS A 128 -9.31 16.19 -17.95
CA CYS A 128 -9.81 16.71 -19.23
C CYS A 128 -11.30 17.08 -19.18
N ARG A 129 -11.87 17.38 -18.00
CA ARG A 129 -13.27 17.78 -17.91
C ARG A 129 -13.45 19.15 -18.57
N SER A 130 -14.36 19.21 -19.54
CA SER A 130 -14.59 20.40 -20.34
C SER A 130 -15.34 21.51 -19.59
N VAL A 131 -15.01 22.75 -19.93
CA VAL A 131 -15.67 23.96 -19.42
C VAL A 131 -17.08 24.08 -20.04
N PRO A 132 -18.11 24.49 -19.28
CA PRO A 132 -19.49 24.56 -19.76
C PRO A 132 -19.69 25.40 -21.04
N GLY A 133 -18.81 26.38 -21.28
CA GLY A 133 -18.86 27.23 -22.47
C GLY A 133 -18.44 26.56 -23.77
N VAL A 134 -17.78 25.39 -23.72
CA VAL A 134 -17.33 24.65 -24.92
C VAL A 134 -18.21 23.43 -25.17
N THR A 135 -18.56 22.69 -24.11
CA THR A 135 -19.47 21.54 -24.18
C THR A 135 -20.31 21.45 -22.91
N PRO A 136 -21.51 20.83 -22.96
CA PRO A 136 -22.32 20.64 -21.76
C PRO A 136 -21.52 19.98 -20.63
N LEU A 137 -21.58 20.58 -19.44
CA LEU A 137 -20.78 20.15 -18.29
C LEU A 137 -21.18 18.73 -17.88
N SER A 138 -20.33 17.75 -18.19
CA SER A 138 -20.52 16.38 -17.73
C SER A 138 -20.39 16.28 -16.21
N ARG A 139 -21.10 15.36 -15.57
CA ARG A 139 -21.00 15.13 -14.11
C ARG A 139 -19.57 14.70 -13.73
N LYS A 140 -19.07 15.18 -12.58
CA LYS A 140 -17.77 14.75 -12.02
C LYS A 140 -17.78 13.23 -11.85
N LYS A 141 -16.78 12.56 -12.40
CA LYS A 141 -16.61 11.11 -12.23
C LYS A 141 -15.96 10.81 -10.90
N THR A 142 -16.48 9.81 -10.19
CA THR A 142 -15.89 9.32 -8.94
C THR A 142 -14.55 8.62 -9.24
N GLY A 143 -13.57 8.82 -8.35
CA GLY A 143 -12.29 8.10 -8.42
C GLY A 143 -12.43 6.61 -8.07
N THR A 144 -11.35 5.86 -8.21
CA THR A 144 -11.29 4.47 -7.71
C THR A 144 -11.56 4.44 -6.21
N LYS A 145 -12.44 3.54 -5.77
CA LYS A 145 -12.70 3.27 -4.36
C LYS A 145 -11.79 2.17 -3.85
N VAL A 146 -11.19 2.35 -2.68
CA VAL A 146 -10.21 1.46 -2.03
C VAL A 146 -10.65 1.20 -0.59
N ASP A 147 -10.17 0.12 0.04
CA ASP A 147 -10.54 -0.27 1.41
C ASP A 147 -9.64 0.36 2.47
N ILE A 148 -8.39 0.65 2.10
CA ILE A 148 -7.42 1.33 2.95
C ILE A 148 -6.85 2.50 2.14
N LEU A 149 -6.80 3.68 2.73
CA LEU A 149 -6.19 4.86 2.12
C LEU A 149 -5.25 5.52 3.13
N ILE A 150 -3.98 5.63 2.78
CA ILE A 150 -2.96 6.31 3.60
C ILE A 150 -2.81 7.72 3.06
N LYS A 151 -2.98 8.72 3.91
CA LYS A 151 -2.94 10.14 3.53
C LYS A 151 -1.97 10.94 4.39
N HIS A 152 -1.48 12.02 3.82
CA HIS A 152 -0.81 13.10 4.56
C HIS A 152 -1.44 14.42 4.11
N VAL A 153 -2.02 15.15 5.06
CA VAL A 153 -2.86 16.32 4.78
C VAL A 153 -3.96 15.93 3.77
N ASP A 154 -3.95 16.45 2.55
CA ASP A 154 -4.96 16.17 1.53
C ASP A 154 -4.51 15.15 0.48
N ASP A 155 -3.22 14.81 0.46
CA ASP A 155 -2.65 13.93 -0.55
C ASP A 155 -2.77 12.46 -0.15
N ASP A 156 -2.94 11.62 -1.17
CA ASP A 156 -2.83 10.18 -1.01
C ASP A 156 -1.35 9.77 -1.08
N PHE A 157 -0.94 8.83 -0.24
CA PHE A 157 0.43 8.29 -0.19
C PHE A 157 0.47 6.77 -0.24
N GLY A 158 -0.63 6.08 0.04
CA GLY A 158 -0.69 4.62 -0.04
C GLY A 158 -2.13 4.17 -0.14
N ILE A 159 -2.33 2.95 -0.61
CA ILE A 159 -3.66 2.38 -0.81
C ILE A 159 -3.66 0.91 -0.40
N GLY A 160 -4.82 0.37 -0.07
CA GLY A 160 -4.98 -1.05 0.15
C GLY A 160 -6.35 -1.55 -0.29
N GLU A 161 -6.37 -2.82 -0.66
CA GLU A 161 -7.55 -3.56 -1.12
C GLU A 161 -7.65 -4.85 -0.30
N ALA A 162 -8.86 -5.19 0.12
CA ALA A 162 -9.17 -6.36 0.92
C ALA A 162 -10.12 -7.30 0.18
N GLY A 163 -9.88 -8.60 0.32
CA GLY A 163 -10.70 -9.67 -0.25
C GLY A 163 -10.83 -10.85 0.69
N LEU A 164 -12.00 -11.51 0.72
CA LEU A 164 -12.19 -12.73 1.54
C LEU A 164 -11.41 -13.94 1.03
N ASN A 165 -11.41 -14.17 -0.28
CA ASN A 165 -10.96 -15.43 -0.86
C ASN A 165 -9.44 -15.44 -1.06
N GLY A 166 -8.73 -16.27 -0.28
CA GLY A 166 -7.27 -16.46 -0.30
C GLY A 166 -6.73 -17.24 -1.50
N GLY A 167 -7.10 -16.85 -2.71
CA GLY A 167 -6.65 -17.50 -3.95
C GLY A 167 -6.07 -16.51 -4.94
N THR A 168 -4.78 -16.65 -5.23
CA THR A 168 -4.04 -15.85 -6.25
C THR A 168 -4.58 -16.02 -7.68
N VAL A 169 -5.40 -17.04 -7.91
CA VAL A 169 -6.02 -17.37 -9.21
C VAL A 169 -7.44 -16.79 -9.33
N SER A 170 -8.00 -16.21 -8.27
CA SER A 170 -9.37 -15.67 -8.34
C SER A 170 -9.43 -14.45 -9.26
N THR A 171 -10.49 -14.33 -10.05
CA THR A 171 -10.71 -13.17 -10.95
C THR A 171 -10.73 -11.85 -10.17
N LYS A 172 -11.20 -11.88 -8.91
CA LYS A 172 -11.18 -10.72 -7.99
C LYS A 172 -9.73 -10.33 -7.68
N TYR A 173 -8.87 -11.27 -7.26
CA TYR A 173 -7.43 -11.05 -7.08
C TYR A 173 -6.79 -10.44 -8.32
N VAL A 174 -6.94 -11.08 -9.49
CA VAL A 174 -6.28 -10.63 -10.72
C VAL A 174 -6.73 -9.21 -11.11
N THR A 175 -8.01 -8.88 -10.93
CA THR A 175 -8.55 -7.57 -11.28
C THR A 175 -8.12 -6.50 -10.28
N GLU A 176 -8.23 -6.78 -8.98
CA GLU A 176 -7.94 -5.82 -7.91
C GLU A 176 -6.44 -5.66 -7.69
N ALA A 177 -5.73 -6.75 -7.43
CA ALA A 177 -4.27 -6.75 -7.23
C ALA A 177 -3.48 -6.50 -8.51
N GLY A 178 -3.97 -6.96 -9.66
CA GLY A 178 -3.23 -6.92 -10.92
C GLY A 178 -3.46 -5.66 -11.76
N LEU A 179 -4.61 -4.99 -11.62
CA LEU A 179 -4.96 -3.85 -12.47
C LEU A 179 -5.42 -2.63 -11.68
N LYS A 180 -6.37 -2.78 -10.75
CA LYS A 180 -6.95 -1.65 -10.00
C LYS A 180 -5.89 -0.98 -9.12
N LEU A 181 -5.23 -1.75 -8.26
CA LEU A 181 -4.24 -1.24 -7.31
C LEU A 181 -3.03 -0.61 -8.02
N PRO A 182 -2.36 -1.26 -9.02
CA PRO A 182 -1.23 -0.63 -9.71
C PRO A 182 -1.61 0.67 -10.42
N LYS A 183 -2.80 0.75 -11.03
CA LYS A 183 -3.28 1.99 -11.65
C LYS A 183 -3.47 3.09 -10.62
N SER A 184 -4.07 2.77 -9.48
CA SER A 184 -4.27 3.75 -8.41
C SER A 184 -2.95 4.20 -7.78
N LEU A 185 -1.98 3.30 -7.56
CA LEU A 185 -0.63 3.68 -7.11
C LEU A 185 0.05 4.66 -8.09
N LYS A 186 -0.07 4.40 -9.39
CA LYS A 186 0.46 5.31 -10.41
C LYS A 186 -0.25 6.66 -10.39
N ASP A 187 -1.56 6.68 -10.16
CA ASP A 187 -2.32 7.94 -10.01
C ASP A 187 -1.83 8.75 -8.81
N VAL A 188 -1.53 8.08 -7.70
CA VAL A 188 -0.98 8.69 -6.49
C VAL A 188 0.36 9.37 -6.80
N ILE A 189 1.32 8.63 -7.37
CA ILE A 189 2.62 9.21 -7.78
C ILE A 189 2.40 10.37 -8.76
N TRP A 190 1.57 10.16 -9.77
CA TRP A 190 1.26 11.18 -10.78
C TRP A 190 0.74 12.48 -10.16
N ASN A 191 -0.14 12.39 -9.15
CA ASN A 191 -0.70 13.54 -8.46
C ASN A 191 0.33 14.22 -7.53
N LEU A 192 1.17 13.44 -6.83
CA LEU A 192 2.26 13.97 -6.00
C LEU A 192 3.30 14.73 -6.84
N LEU A 193 3.60 14.24 -8.04
CA LEU A 193 4.55 14.88 -8.98
C LEU A 193 4.02 16.17 -9.63
N LYS A 194 2.79 16.60 -9.34
CA LYS A 194 2.32 17.95 -9.69
C LYS A 194 2.85 19.01 -8.74
N LYS A 195 3.49 18.61 -7.64
CA LYS A 195 4.10 19.51 -6.66
C LYS A 195 5.60 19.61 -6.93
N PRO A 196 6.23 20.75 -6.60
CA PRO A 196 7.68 20.88 -6.68
C PRO A 196 8.38 19.77 -5.88
N THR A 197 9.27 19.03 -6.52
CA THR A 197 10.06 17.97 -5.91
C THR A 197 11.44 17.93 -6.56
N LYS A 198 12.49 17.71 -5.76
CA LYS A 198 13.88 17.66 -6.24
C LYS A 198 14.39 16.23 -6.42
N ASP A 199 13.77 15.26 -5.75
CA ASP A 199 14.23 13.87 -5.74
C ASP A 199 13.08 12.92 -6.07
N ILE A 200 12.66 12.90 -7.33
CA ILE A 200 11.62 12.01 -7.84
C ILE A 200 12.04 10.54 -7.71
N GLN A 201 13.34 10.24 -7.79
CA GLN A 201 13.86 8.87 -7.78
C GLN A 201 13.68 8.20 -6.42
N SER A 202 13.60 8.99 -5.34
CA SER A 202 13.28 8.49 -4.01
C SER A 202 11.82 8.09 -3.79
N PHE A 203 10.91 8.39 -4.74
CA PHE A 203 9.49 8.11 -4.56
C PHE A 203 9.24 6.61 -4.59
N CYS A 204 8.65 6.10 -3.51
CA CYS A 204 8.22 4.71 -3.41
C CYS A 204 6.92 4.61 -2.59
N ILE A 205 5.83 4.27 -3.28
CA ILE A 205 4.48 4.23 -2.71
C ILE A 205 4.03 2.77 -2.52
N PRO A 206 3.66 2.34 -1.30
CA PRO A 206 3.17 1.01 -1.03
C PRO A 206 1.66 0.87 -1.31
N GLY A 207 1.30 -0.29 -1.83
CA GLY A 207 -0.06 -0.79 -1.99
C GLY A 207 -0.23 -2.10 -1.24
N PHE A 208 -1.21 -2.18 -0.34
CA PHE A 208 -1.50 -3.38 0.43
C PHE A 208 -2.59 -4.21 -0.24
N ILE A 209 -2.38 -5.52 -0.32
CA ILE A 209 -3.38 -6.47 -0.81
C ILE A 209 -3.57 -7.48 0.30
N ILE A 210 -4.74 -7.44 0.91
CA ILE A 210 -5.15 -8.33 1.97
C ILE A 210 -6.10 -9.34 1.36
N HIS A 211 -5.74 -10.62 1.35
CA HIS A 211 -6.62 -11.68 0.89
C HIS A 211 -6.77 -12.76 1.94
N GLY A 212 -7.89 -12.75 2.64
CA GLY A 212 -8.12 -13.61 3.79
C GLY A 212 -7.03 -13.39 4.85
N THR A 213 -6.15 -14.39 4.95
CA THR A 213 -5.02 -14.40 5.88
C THR A 213 -3.68 -14.23 5.19
N GLU A 214 -3.64 -13.70 3.97
CA GLU A 214 -2.40 -13.43 3.25
C GLU A 214 -2.25 -11.94 2.99
N LEU A 215 -1.05 -11.41 3.22
CA LEU A 215 -0.66 -10.06 2.87
C LEU A 215 0.30 -10.10 1.68
N THR A 216 -0.03 -9.36 0.63
CA THR A 216 0.90 -9.03 -0.46
C THR A 216 1.07 -7.53 -0.50
N VAL A 217 2.31 -7.05 -0.61
CA VAL A 217 2.58 -5.62 -0.81
C VAL A 217 3.10 -5.40 -2.22
N LYS A 218 2.52 -4.39 -2.88
CA LYS A 218 2.99 -3.85 -4.15
C LYS A 218 3.71 -2.55 -3.88
N LEU A 219 4.99 -2.44 -4.25
CA LEU A 219 5.72 -1.18 -4.14
C LEU A 219 5.83 -0.57 -5.52
N MET A 220 5.40 0.68 -5.69
CA MET A 220 5.59 1.42 -6.92
C MET A 220 6.66 2.49 -6.75
N ASP A 221 7.74 2.39 -7.52
CA ASP A 221 8.87 3.31 -7.51
C ASP A 221 9.07 4.03 -8.85
N VAL A 222 9.88 5.10 -8.85
CA VAL A 222 10.17 5.93 -10.03
C VAL A 222 11.68 5.99 -10.34
N PRO A 223 12.31 4.89 -10.79
CA PRO A 223 13.77 4.79 -10.89
C PRO A 223 14.44 5.69 -11.94
N SER A 224 13.69 6.29 -12.87
CA SER A 224 14.28 7.14 -13.94
C SER A 224 13.52 8.45 -14.13
N GLY A 225 12.68 8.85 -13.17
CA GLY A 225 11.88 10.08 -13.21
C GLY A 225 10.67 10.06 -14.16
N ASN A 226 10.67 9.23 -15.20
CA ASN A 226 9.61 9.14 -16.21
C ASN A 226 8.92 7.77 -16.28
N ILE A 227 9.48 6.74 -15.63
CA ILE A 227 8.99 5.36 -15.63
C ILE A 227 8.60 4.99 -14.20
N CYS A 228 7.44 4.35 -14.05
CA CYS A 228 7.05 3.69 -12.81
C CYS A 228 7.33 2.18 -12.92
N ARG A 229 7.95 1.61 -11.90
CA ARG A 229 8.17 0.16 -11.79
C ARG A 229 7.37 -0.37 -10.61
N LEU A 230 6.94 -1.63 -10.71
CA LEU A 230 6.13 -2.30 -9.70
C LEU A 230 6.87 -3.53 -9.16
N HIS A 231 7.14 -3.52 -7.86
CA HIS A 231 7.66 -4.68 -7.13
C HIS A 231 6.52 -5.38 -6.39
N THR A 232 6.65 -6.69 -6.21
CA THR A 232 5.69 -7.50 -5.43
C THR A 232 6.44 -8.23 -4.34
N LEU A 233 5.98 -8.08 -3.10
CA LEU A 233 6.51 -8.72 -1.90
C LEU A 233 5.39 -9.58 -1.30
N GLY A 234 5.68 -10.86 -1.05
CA GLY A 234 4.69 -11.85 -0.61
C GLY A 234 4.19 -12.78 -1.73
N PRO A 235 3.12 -13.55 -1.49
CA PRO A 235 2.22 -13.48 -0.32
C PRO A 235 2.89 -13.95 0.98
N MET A 236 2.54 -13.31 2.09
CA MET A 236 2.97 -13.71 3.44
C MET A 236 1.74 -14.09 4.27
N PRO A 237 1.74 -15.28 4.90
CA PRO A 237 0.61 -15.72 5.70
C PRO A 237 0.59 -15.00 7.05
N PHE A 238 -0.62 -14.75 7.55
CA PHE A 238 -0.87 -14.37 8.94
C PHE A 238 -0.58 -15.58 9.85
N PRO A 239 0.08 -15.38 11.00
CA PRO A 239 0.38 -16.47 11.92
C PRO A 239 -0.92 -17.02 12.51
N ARG A 240 -1.35 -18.23 12.11
CA ARG A 240 -2.62 -18.83 12.55
C ARG A 240 -2.51 -19.63 13.84
N THR A 241 -1.32 -20.08 14.17
CA THR A 241 -1.05 -20.99 15.28
C THR A 241 0.18 -20.52 16.06
N PRO A 242 0.22 -20.70 17.39
CA PRO A 242 1.37 -20.30 18.22
C PRO A 242 2.71 -20.85 17.72
N GLU A 243 2.73 -22.04 17.12
CA GLU A 243 3.94 -22.71 16.64
C GLU A 243 4.61 -21.97 15.48
N THR A 244 3.81 -21.35 14.60
CA THR A 244 4.30 -20.62 13.43
C THR A 244 4.40 -19.12 13.67
N PHE A 245 4.05 -18.66 14.88
CA PHE A 245 4.01 -17.25 15.25
C PHE A 245 5.25 -16.49 14.79
N TYR A 246 6.44 -16.86 15.26
CA TYR A 246 7.66 -16.14 14.93
C TYR A 246 7.96 -16.17 13.42
N LYS A 247 7.81 -17.33 12.77
CA LYS A 247 8.13 -17.51 11.36
C LYS A 247 7.26 -16.63 10.45
N ASP A 248 5.96 -16.54 10.76
CA ASP A 248 4.99 -15.87 9.89
C ASP A 248 4.79 -14.40 10.29
N PHE A 249 4.88 -14.07 11.58
CA PHE A 249 4.64 -12.72 12.09
C PHE A 249 5.80 -11.75 11.85
N ILE A 250 7.05 -12.18 12.07
CA ILE A 250 8.21 -11.28 11.95
C ILE A 250 8.34 -10.68 10.54
N PRO A 251 8.17 -11.44 9.44
CA PRO A 251 8.15 -10.87 8.10
C PRO A 251 7.05 -9.81 7.89
N LEU A 252 5.86 -10.00 8.48
CA LEU A 252 4.74 -9.07 8.37
C LEU A 252 5.04 -7.73 9.05
N VAL A 253 5.49 -7.78 10.31
CA VAL A 253 5.87 -6.56 11.07
C VAL A 253 7.00 -5.83 10.36
N THR A 254 8.01 -6.57 9.92
CA THR A 254 9.16 -6.02 9.20
C THR A 254 8.69 -5.28 7.95
N LEU A 255 7.83 -5.91 7.15
CA LEU A 255 7.39 -5.30 5.89
C LEU A 255 6.52 -4.05 6.13
N VAL A 256 5.59 -4.10 7.08
CA VAL A 256 4.73 -2.94 7.38
C VAL A 256 5.55 -1.76 7.89
N TRP A 257 6.53 -2.01 8.77
CA TRP A 257 7.46 -0.97 9.23
C TRP A 257 8.31 -0.40 8.08
N GLN A 258 8.77 -1.25 7.16
CA GLN A 258 9.50 -0.82 5.96
C GLN A 258 8.64 0.06 5.05
N CYS A 259 7.38 -0.32 4.82
CA CYS A 259 6.43 0.50 4.06
C CYS A 259 6.22 1.88 4.70
N LYS A 260 6.09 1.95 6.04
CA LYS A 260 6.03 3.23 6.76
C LYS A 260 7.28 4.07 6.50
N THR A 261 8.45 3.45 6.53
CA THR A 261 9.73 4.15 6.34
C THR A 261 9.88 4.68 4.91
N LEU A 262 9.50 3.91 3.89
CA LEU A 262 9.46 4.36 2.49
C LEU A 262 8.55 5.57 2.29
N LEU A 263 7.40 5.60 2.99
CA LEU A 263 6.51 6.76 2.96
C LEU A 263 7.12 7.98 3.62
N LYS A 264 7.79 7.82 4.77
CA LYS A 264 8.53 8.91 5.43
C LYS A 264 9.61 9.48 4.50
N GLU A 265 10.31 8.64 3.73
CA GLU A 265 11.30 9.07 2.74
C GLU A 265 10.66 9.85 1.58
N THR A 266 9.58 9.31 1.00
CA THR A 266 8.85 9.99 -0.09
C THR A 266 8.32 11.35 0.35
N LEU A 267 7.78 11.45 1.56
CA LEU A 267 7.35 12.72 2.14
C LEU A 267 8.53 13.67 2.42
N GLY A 268 9.69 13.13 2.82
CA GLY A 268 10.91 13.91 2.97
C GLY A 268 11.34 14.56 1.64
N ALA A 269 11.35 13.78 0.57
CA ALA A 269 11.69 14.26 -0.77
C ALA A 269 10.71 15.31 -1.33
N LEU A 270 9.44 15.21 -0.96
CA LEU A 270 8.43 16.21 -1.30
C LEU A 270 8.67 17.54 -0.54
N ASN A 271 9.08 17.48 0.72
CA ASN A 271 9.25 18.65 1.58
C ASN A 271 10.64 19.32 1.48
N THR A 272 11.60 18.72 0.77
CA THR A 272 12.95 19.29 0.62
C THR A 272 13.00 20.59 -0.21
N ASP A 273 11.88 21.03 -0.78
CA ASP A 273 11.82 22.32 -1.46
C ASP A 273 11.25 23.43 -0.57
N ASN A 274 12.14 24.10 0.17
CA ASN A 274 11.81 25.33 0.91
C ASN A 274 11.79 26.58 0.01
N SER A 275 11.78 26.42 -1.32
CA SER A 275 11.71 27.55 -2.21
C SER A 275 10.36 28.25 -2.04
N VAL A 276 10.38 29.56 -1.85
CA VAL A 276 9.15 30.35 -1.84
C VAL A 276 8.72 30.50 -3.29
N PHE A 277 7.65 29.81 -3.67
CA PHE A 277 7.01 30.02 -4.95
C PHE A 277 6.31 31.38 -4.95
N ILE A 278 6.82 32.31 -5.77
CA ILE A 278 6.19 33.60 -6.02
C ILE A 278 5.37 33.44 -7.31
N PRO A 279 4.03 33.33 -7.24
CA PRO A 279 3.22 33.12 -8.43
C PRO A 279 3.31 34.32 -9.38
N THR A 280 3.55 34.05 -10.65
CA THR A 280 3.48 34.99 -11.76
C THR A 280 2.37 34.60 -12.73
N ILE A 281 1.88 35.56 -13.52
CA ILE A 281 0.81 35.33 -14.51
C ILE A 281 1.28 34.34 -15.61
N ASP A 282 2.58 34.28 -15.85
CA ASP A 282 3.19 33.48 -16.91
C ASP A 282 3.62 32.08 -16.43
N ASP A 283 3.36 31.73 -15.16
CA ASP A 283 3.77 30.43 -14.63
C ASP A 283 3.04 29.29 -15.35
N PRO A 284 3.77 28.27 -15.83
CA PRO A 284 3.15 27.12 -16.46
C PRO A 284 2.31 26.35 -15.43
N VAL A 285 1.17 25.83 -15.88
CA VAL A 285 0.34 24.95 -15.06
C VAL A 285 1.17 23.75 -14.60
N PRO A 286 1.20 23.41 -13.30
CA PRO A 286 1.95 22.26 -12.82
C PRO A 286 1.50 20.98 -13.53
N THR A 287 2.42 20.38 -14.28
CA THR A 287 2.19 19.14 -15.02
C THR A 287 3.09 18.04 -14.46
N SER A 288 2.55 16.82 -14.41
CA SER A 288 3.33 15.66 -14.03
C SER A 288 4.26 15.27 -15.17
N ILE A 289 5.52 14.98 -14.86
CA ILE A 289 6.52 14.49 -15.83
C ILE A 289 6.16 13.07 -16.31
N ILE A 290 5.40 12.32 -15.51
CA ILE A 290 4.95 10.97 -15.83
C ILE A 290 3.58 11.04 -16.53
N PRO A 291 3.37 10.30 -17.64
CA PRO A 291 2.06 10.25 -18.29
C PRO A 291 1.03 9.60 -17.38
N SER A 292 -0.19 10.13 -17.38
CA SER A 292 -1.31 9.56 -16.62
C SER A 292 -1.64 8.13 -17.07
N CYS A 293 -2.35 7.38 -16.22
CA CYS A 293 -2.86 6.07 -16.60
C CYS A 293 -3.88 6.18 -17.75
N ILE A 294 -3.80 5.26 -18.73
CA ILE A 294 -4.78 5.15 -19.80
C ILE A 294 -6.17 4.85 -19.20
N PRO A 295 -7.24 5.53 -19.65
CA PRO A 295 -8.59 5.25 -19.20
C PRO A 295 -8.95 3.77 -19.40
N SER A 296 -9.59 3.16 -18.42
CA SER A 296 -10.12 1.80 -18.59
C SER A 296 -11.17 1.77 -19.71
N PRO A 297 -11.18 0.75 -20.58
CA PRO A 297 -12.21 0.60 -21.60
C PRO A 297 -13.60 0.63 -20.95
N LYS A 298 -14.56 1.32 -21.59
CA LYS A 298 -15.95 1.28 -21.12
C LYS A 298 -16.41 -0.19 -21.16
N LYS A 299 -16.97 -0.70 -20.05
CA LYS A 299 -17.67 -2.00 -20.08
C LYS A 299 -18.68 -1.94 -21.22
N ARG A 300 -18.56 -2.85 -22.19
CA ARG A 300 -19.53 -2.99 -23.28
C ARG A 300 -20.87 -3.27 -22.61
N LYS A 301 -21.88 -2.40 -22.83
CA LYS A 301 -23.24 -2.74 -22.43
C LYS A 301 -23.56 -4.05 -23.14
N VAL A 302 -23.85 -5.10 -22.37
CA VAL A 302 -24.49 -6.29 -22.93
C VAL A 302 -25.82 -5.77 -23.45
N SER A 303 -25.94 -5.67 -24.78
CA SER A 303 -27.23 -5.41 -25.41
C SER A 303 -28.10 -6.60 -25.06
N ASP A 304 -29.25 -6.34 -24.43
CA ASP A 304 -30.30 -7.32 -24.28
C ASP A 304 -30.56 -7.95 -25.64
N THR A 305 -30.15 -9.21 -25.80
CA THR A 305 -30.59 -10.04 -26.91
C THR A 305 -32.08 -10.24 -26.68
N SER A 306 -32.88 -9.47 -27.41
CA SER A 306 -34.29 -9.71 -27.63
C SER A 306 -34.48 -11.17 -28.05
N THR A 307 -35.17 -11.91 -27.20
CA THR A 307 -35.80 -13.18 -27.53
C THR A 307 -36.92 -12.91 -28.52
N ASP A 308 -36.77 -13.39 -29.74
CA ASP A 308 -37.87 -13.77 -30.63
C ASP A 308 -37.97 -15.30 -30.66
#